data_AF-A0A2A4RGD9-F1
#
_entry.id   AF-A0A2A4RGD9-F1
#
_cell.length_a   1.000
_cell.length_b   1.000
_cell.length_c   1.000
_cell.angle_alpha   90.00
_cell.angle_beta   90.00
_cell.angle_gamma   90.00
#
_symmetry.space_group_name_H-M   'P 1'
#
loop_
_entity.id
_entity.type
_entity.pdbx_description
1 polymer ?
#
loop_
_entity_poly.entity_id
_entity_poly.type
_entity_poly.pdbx_seq_one_letter_code
_entity_poly.pdbx_strand_id
1 'polypeptide(L)'
;MNTQSLIVLASIVASSPAFAQHADLLIIRDDQGNLLTGQYDFDFGQVANTNTRVYEGEFDVFGTTDEPGFNALSQSNIPSGFQALGGNEELSFAANSFAVGGARANLWHWDGMGEVNFTAATNALTISKAPFPIFNTVLDGNDIDVEGFVISTTSADGFLHKHIDFGLTDTSAGAHGFYLWSLDLTVGGDTADSIFFVHGFGTEDEMAHEAAVDWVGVHVVPAPGGLLMAFAIPALGLRRRR
;
A
#
# COMPACT_ATOMS: atom_id res chain seq x y z
N MET A 1 -28.26 3.28 42.47
CA MET A 1 -27.24 2.57 41.67
C MET A 1 -27.53 2.95 40.22
N ASN A 2 -26.71 3.82 39.63
CA ASN A 2 -26.95 4.34 38.28
C ASN A 2 -26.05 3.57 37.30
N THR A 3 -26.64 2.66 36.55
CA THR A 3 -26.02 1.98 35.41
C THR A 3 -25.98 2.95 34.24
N GLN A 4 -24.79 3.46 33.90
CA GLN A 4 -24.58 4.15 32.63
C GLN A 4 -24.40 3.10 31.53
N SER A 5 -25.34 3.07 30.60
CA SER A 5 -25.25 2.26 29.38
C SER A 5 -24.33 2.97 28.40
N LEU A 6 -23.18 2.35 28.11
CA LEU A 6 -22.28 2.76 27.03
C LEU A 6 -22.88 2.28 25.70
N ILE A 7 -23.27 3.22 24.84
CA ILE A 7 -23.69 2.91 23.47
C ILE A 7 -22.43 2.89 22.61
N VAL A 8 -22.02 1.69 22.19
CA VAL A 8 -21.00 1.51 21.16
C VAL A 8 -21.70 1.70 19.81
N LEU A 9 -21.45 2.83 19.15
CA LEU A 9 -21.84 3.01 17.75
C LEU A 9 -20.89 2.17 16.90
N ALA A 10 -21.39 1.05 16.37
CA ALA A 10 -20.68 0.32 15.32
C ALA A 10 -20.83 1.11 14.02
N SER A 11 -19.73 1.71 13.55
CA SER A 11 -19.66 2.29 12.21
C SER A 11 -19.70 1.16 11.19
N ILE A 12 -20.81 1.04 10.46
CA ILE A 12 -20.89 0.16 9.29
C ILE A 12 -20.10 0.86 8.18
N VAL A 13 -18.88 0.39 7.92
CA VAL A 13 -18.13 0.77 6.73
C VAL A 13 -18.80 0.03 5.57
N ALA A 14 -19.47 0.77 4.69
CA ALA A 14 -19.95 0.19 3.44
C ALA A 14 -18.72 -0.06 2.55
N SER A 15 -18.43 -1.32 2.24
CA SER A 15 -17.48 -1.65 1.18
C SER A 15 -18.09 -1.19 -0.15
N SER A 16 -17.39 -0.29 -0.83
CA SER A 16 -17.69 -0.01 -2.23
C SER A 16 -17.35 -1.26 -3.05
N PRO A 17 -18.13 -1.62 -4.08
CA PRO A 17 -17.78 -2.75 -4.93
C PRO A 17 -16.38 -2.50 -5.53
N ALA A 18 -15.47 -3.46 -5.32
CA ALA A 18 -14.18 -3.48 -5.99
C ALA A 18 -14.45 -3.78 -7.47
N PHE A 19 -14.34 -2.76 -8.31
CA PHE A 19 -14.20 -2.99 -9.73
C PHE A 19 -12.72 -3.21 -9.97
N ALA A 20 -12.32 -4.46 -10.22
CA ALA A 20 -11.06 -4.78 -10.86
C ALA A 20 -11.06 -4.12 -12.26
N GLN A 21 -10.58 -2.88 -12.31
CA GLN A 21 -10.29 -2.11 -13.51
C GLN A 21 -8.82 -1.70 -13.45
N HIS A 22 -8.15 -1.66 -14.60
CA HIS A 22 -6.72 -1.36 -14.75
C HIS A 22 -6.39 0.04 -14.20
N ALA A 23 -6.20 0.14 -12.89
CA ALA A 23 -5.95 1.38 -12.19
C ALA A 23 -4.50 1.42 -11.72
N ASP A 24 -3.71 2.26 -12.39
CA ASP A 24 -2.34 2.54 -11.98
C ASP A 24 -2.34 3.34 -10.68
N LEU A 25 -1.30 3.14 -9.88
CA LEU A 25 -1.00 3.98 -8.75
C LEU A 25 -0.75 5.41 -9.22
N LEU A 26 -1.48 6.35 -8.65
CA LEU A 26 -1.33 7.78 -8.93
C LEU A 26 -0.50 8.45 -7.82
N ILE A 27 0.54 9.20 -8.17
CA ILE A 27 1.28 10.07 -7.24
C ILE A 27 0.97 11.53 -7.55
N ILE A 28 0.50 12.26 -6.55
CA ILE A 28 0.07 13.67 -6.64
C ILE A 28 0.44 14.42 -5.37
N ARG A 29 0.24 15.75 -5.36
CA ARG A 29 0.34 16.56 -4.15
C ARG A 29 -1.01 17.14 -3.76
N ASP A 30 -1.24 17.31 -2.46
CA ASP A 30 -2.38 18.11 -1.98
C ASP A 30 -2.16 19.62 -2.18
N ASP A 31 -3.10 20.44 -1.74
CA ASP A 31 -3.01 21.90 -1.84
C ASP A 31 -1.96 22.51 -0.87
N GLN A 32 -1.46 21.74 0.10
CA GLN A 32 -0.32 22.13 0.95
C GLN A 32 1.03 21.63 0.42
N GLY A 33 1.04 20.84 -0.65
CA GLY A 33 2.24 20.29 -1.28
C GLY A 33 2.68 18.94 -0.71
N ASN A 34 1.93 18.32 0.20
CA ASN A 34 2.26 17.00 0.74
C ASN A 34 2.04 15.93 -0.34
N LEU A 35 2.94 14.94 -0.37
CA LEU A 35 2.86 13.84 -1.34
C LEU A 35 1.76 12.85 -0.93
N LEU A 36 0.86 12.56 -1.87
CA LEU A 36 -0.24 11.63 -1.72
C LEU A 36 -0.19 10.54 -2.80
N THR A 37 -0.83 9.42 -2.49
CA THR A 37 -1.02 8.30 -3.40
C THR A 37 -2.51 8.05 -3.63
N GLY A 38 -2.87 7.68 -4.86
CA GLY A 38 -4.22 7.51 -5.33
C GLY A 38 -4.30 6.46 -6.43
N GLN A 39 -5.36 6.49 -7.22
CA GLN A 39 -5.56 5.62 -8.37
C GLN A 39 -5.97 6.45 -9.59
N TYR A 40 -5.35 6.16 -10.73
CA TYR A 40 -5.76 6.70 -12.02
C TYR A 40 -6.20 5.57 -12.93
N ASP A 41 -7.41 5.73 -13.45
CA ASP A 41 -8.03 4.76 -14.33
C ASP A 41 -7.77 5.19 -15.78
N PHE A 42 -6.94 4.40 -16.47
CA PHE A 42 -6.58 4.66 -17.87
C PHE A 42 -7.68 4.31 -18.85
N ASP A 43 -8.58 3.39 -18.50
CA ASP A 43 -9.71 3.00 -19.36
C ASP A 43 -10.74 4.13 -19.44
N PHE A 44 -10.97 4.83 -18.33
CA PHE A 44 -11.90 5.96 -18.25
C PHE A 44 -11.22 7.33 -18.35
N GLY A 45 -9.89 7.37 -18.29
CA GLY A 45 -9.11 8.60 -18.39
C GLY A 45 -9.38 9.57 -17.23
N GLN A 46 -9.52 9.05 -16.02
CA GLN A 46 -9.90 9.84 -14.85
C GLN A 46 -9.19 9.40 -13.57
N VAL A 47 -9.03 10.35 -12.64
CA VAL A 47 -8.59 10.02 -11.27
C VAL A 47 -9.75 9.31 -10.57
N ALA A 48 -9.56 8.02 -10.26
CA ALA A 48 -10.53 7.20 -9.55
C ALA A 48 -10.55 7.52 -8.05
N ASN A 49 -9.36 7.72 -7.46
CA ASN A 49 -9.20 8.05 -6.05
C ASN A 49 -7.92 8.88 -5.84
N THR A 50 -7.93 9.78 -4.86
CA THR A 50 -6.79 10.66 -4.52
C THR A 50 -6.13 10.30 -3.19
N ASN A 51 -6.61 9.24 -2.52
CA ASN A 51 -6.12 8.76 -1.25
C ASN A 51 -6.26 7.23 -1.16
N THR A 52 -5.53 6.52 -2.02
CA THR A 52 -5.46 5.06 -2.03
C THR A 52 -4.17 4.62 -1.36
N ARG A 53 -4.24 3.62 -0.49
CA ARG A 53 -3.09 3.11 0.28
C ARG A 53 -2.89 1.61 0.18
N VAL A 54 -3.89 0.89 -0.34
CA VAL A 54 -3.82 -0.54 -0.62
C VAL A 54 -4.08 -0.72 -2.10
N TYR A 55 -3.17 -1.40 -2.77
CA TYR A 55 -3.21 -1.70 -4.19
C TYR A 55 -3.28 -3.20 -4.36
N GLU A 56 -3.97 -3.65 -5.40
CA GLU A 56 -4.10 -5.06 -5.73
C GLU A 56 -3.50 -5.34 -7.11
N GLY A 57 -3.12 -6.60 -7.33
CA GLY A 57 -2.58 -7.07 -8.59
C GLY A 57 -2.55 -8.58 -8.61
N GLU A 58 -2.36 -9.17 -9.78
CA GLU A 58 -2.24 -10.61 -9.94
C GLU A 58 -0.93 -10.96 -10.63
N PHE A 59 -0.22 -11.92 -10.05
CA PHE A 59 0.87 -12.59 -10.73
C PHE A 59 0.32 -13.54 -11.79
N ASP A 60 0.97 -13.54 -12.95
CA ASP A 60 0.70 -14.54 -13.98
C ASP A 60 1.15 -15.95 -13.56
N VAL A 61 0.95 -16.92 -14.45
CA VAL A 61 1.36 -18.32 -14.25
C VAL A 61 2.87 -18.50 -13.99
N PHE A 62 3.71 -17.52 -14.34
CA PHE A 62 5.15 -17.53 -14.10
C PHE A 62 5.55 -16.80 -12.81
N GLY A 63 4.57 -16.35 -12.02
CA GLY A 63 4.82 -15.60 -10.80
C GLY A 63 5.29 -14.18 -11.07
N THR A 64 4.94 -13.61 -12.23
CA THR A 64 5.38 -12.27 -12.64
C THR A 64 4.20 -11.35 -12.90
N THR A 65 4.36 -10.07 -12.59
CA THR A 65 3.40 -9.00 -12.91
C THR A 65 4.13 -7.67 -12.97
N ASP A 66 3.62 -6.73 -13.74
CA ASP A 66 4.08 -5.33 -13.78
C ASP A 66 3.03 -4.35 -13.26
N GLU A 67 1.97 -4.88 -12.64
CA GLU A 67 0.83 -4.11 -12.15
C GLU A 67 0.79 -3.99 -10.61
N PRO A 68 0.22 -2.88 -10.10
CA PRO A 68 -0.15 -1.68 -10.85
C PRO A 68 1.07 -0.88 -11.31
N GLY A 69 0.92 -0.17 -12.43
CA GLY A 69 1.88 0.84 -12.84
C GLY A 69 1.99 2.03 -11.88
N PHE A 70 3.11 2.76 -11.97
CA PHE A 70 3.33 4.04 -11.29
C PHE A 70 3.03 5.18 -12.26
N ASN A 71 2.16 6.10 -11.84
CA ASN A 71 1.67 7.18 -12.67
C ASN A 71 1.69 8.53 -11.93
N ALA A 72 2.01 9.60 -12.66
CA ALA A 72 1.80 10.98 -12.25
C ALA A 72 1.28 11.76 -13.45
N LEU A 73 0.30 12.65 -13.21
CA LEU A 73 -0.37 13.37 -14.29
C LEU A 73 0.09 14.82 -14.38
N SER A 74 0.01 15.38 -15.59
CA SER A 74 0.15 16.82 -15.78
C SER A 74 -0.97 17.58 -15.05
N GLN A 75 -0.72 18.83 -14.66
CA GLN A 75 -1.68 19.64 -13.89
C GLN A 75 -3.07 19.76 -14.56
N SER A 76 -3.13 19.69 -15.90
CA SER A 76 -4.38 19.78 -16.65
C SER A 76 -5.32 18.59 -16.47
N ASN A 77 -4.79 17.46 -15.98
CA ASN A 77 -5.51 16.21 -15.74
C ASN A 77 -5.72 15.94 -14.24
N ILE A 78 -5.27 16.84 -13.36
CA ILE A 78 -5.40 16.73 -11.92
C ILE A 78 -6.68 17.45 -11.46
N PRO A 79 -7.52 16.83 -10.60
CA PRO A 79 -8.68 17.49 -10.01
C PRO A 79 -8.32 18.75 -9.21
N SER A 80 -9.26 19.70 -9.13
CA SER A 80 -9.08 20.90 -8.29
C SER A 80 -8.84 20.53 -6.82
N GLY A 81 -7.92 21.24 -6.17
CA GLY A 81 -7.52 20.95 -4.78
C GLY A 81 -6.27 20.07 -4.68
N PHE A 82 -5.78 19.57 -5.81
CA PHE A 82 -4.53 18.83 -5.91
C PHE A 82 -3.58 19.49 -6.90
N GLN A 83 -2.30 19.12 -6.80
CA GLN A 83 -1.23 19.63 -7.64
C GLN A 83 -0.52 18.46 -8.32
N ALA A 84 -0.09 18.69 -9.57
CA ALA A 84 0.84 17.78 -10.24
C ALA A 84 2.21 17.79 -9.53
N LEU A 85 3.00 16.76 -9.80
CA LEU A 85 4.40 16.71 -9.37
C LEU A 85 5.22 17.80 -10.09
N GLY A 86 6.37 18.14 -9.51
CA GLY A 86 7.33 19.00 -10.18
C GLY A 86 7.95 18.29 -11.38
N GLY A 87 8.42 19.07 -12.35
CA GLY A 87 9.11 18.51 -13.50
C GLY A 87 10.57 18.15 -13.19
N ASN A 88 11.04 17.03 -13.74
CA ASN A 88 12.37 16.47 -13.50
C ASN A 88 12.62 16.04 -12.04
N GLU A 89 11.57 15.60 -11.35
CA GLU A 89 11.67 15.02 -10.01
C GLU A 89 11.91 13.50 -10.13
N GLU A 90 12.89 12.97 -9.39
CA GLU A 90 13.11 11.53 -9.29
C GLU A 90 12.04 10.91 -8.38
N LEU A 91 11.40 9.84 -8.88
CA LEU A 91 10.57 8.93 -8.11
C LEU A 91 11.43 7.73 -7.71
N SER A 92 11.59 7.52 -6.41
CA SER A 92 12.26 6.36 -5.82
C SER A 92 11.40 5.72 -4.73
N PHE A 93 11.84 4.57 -4.24
CA PHE A 93 11.17 3.90 -3.13
C PHE A 93 12.15 3.25 -2.15
N ALA A 94 11.66 2.96 -0.96
CA ALA A 94 12.20 1.94 -0.05
C ALA A 94 11.09 0.94 0.27
N ALA A 95 11.44 -0.32 0.48
CA ALA A 95 10.48 -1.36 0.88
C ALA A 95 10.58 -1.60 2.38
N ASN A 96 9.44 -1.60 3.07
CA ASN A 96 9.43 -1.63 4.54
C ASN A 96 9.10 -3.00 5.10
N SER A 97 9.74 -3.31 6.22
CA SER A 97 9.23 -4.27 7.20
C SER A 97 8.18 -3.58 8.08
N PHE A 98 7.06 -4.25 8.31
CA PHE A 98 5.98 -3.75 9.17
C PHE A 98 5.44 -4.87 10.03
N ALA A 99 4.54 -4.56 10.97
CA ALA A 99 4.02 -5.53 11.92
C ALA A 99 2.66 -6.09 11.47
N VAL A 100 2.52 -7.42 11.50
CA VAL A 100 1.25 -8.14 11.34
C VAL A 100 1.19 -9.25 12.37
N GLY A 101 0.08 -9.33 13.12
CA GLY A 101 -0.13 -10.43 14.09
C GLY A 101 0.93 -10.52 15.20
N GLY A 102 1.66 -9.44 15.49
CA GLY A 102 2.75 -9.43 16.48
C GLY A 102 4.12 -9.91 15.97
N ALA A 103 4.21 -10.32 14.70
CA ALA A 103 5.47 -10.52 14.00
C ALA A 103 5.79 -9.30 13.12
N ARG A 104 7.03 -9.22 12.64
CA ARG A 104 7.44 -8.23 11.63
C ARG A 104 8.12 -8.93 10.45
N ALA A 105 7.85 -8.46 9.24
CA ALA A 105 8.40 -8.97 8.00
C ALA A 105 8.26 -7.92 6.88
N ASN A 106 9.12 -8.01 5.87
CA ASN A 106 9.06 -7.22 4.63
C ASN A 106 8.23 -7.87 3.51
N LEU A 107 7.86 -9.15 3.66
CA LEU A 107 6.97 -9.88 2.77
C LEU A 107 6.11 -10.84 3.59
N TRP A 108 4.81 -10.79 3.34
CA TRP A 108 3.80 -11.61 4.01
C TRP A 108 3.09 -12.50 3.01
N HIS A 109 2.59 -13.65 3.48
CA HIS A 109 1.82 -14.60 2.69
C HIS A 109 0.62 -15.13 3.48
N TRP A 110 -0.51 -15.25 2.80
CA TRP A 110 -1.70 -15.96 3.24
C TRP A 110 -2.12 -16.91 2.12
N ASP A 111 -2.48 -18.15 2.44
CA ASP A 111 -2.82 -19.19 1.44
C ASP A 111 -4.20 -18.98 0.78
N GLY A 112 -4.93 -17.93 1.14
CA GLY A 112 -6.27 -17.63 0.63
C GLY A 112 -7.37 -18.48 1.24
N MET A 113 -7.08 -19.32 2.23
CA MET A 113 -8.05 -20.22 2.84
C MET A 113 -8.44 -19.76 4.25
N GLY A 114 -9.74 -19.80 4.54
CA GLY A 114 -10.27 -19.48 5.87
C GLY A 114 -10.27 -17.98 6.17
N GLU A 115 -10.00 -17.62 7.44
CA GLU A 115 -9.87 -16.22 7.83
C GLU A 115 -8.53 -15.64 7.33
N VAL A 116 -8.53 -14.38 6.90
CA VAL A 116 -7.32 -13.68 6.47
C VAL A 116 -6.29 -13.70 7.60
N ASN A 117 -5.16 -14.35 7.34
CA ASN A 117 -4.10 -14.54 8.33
C ASN A 117 -2.73 -14.55 7.66
N PHE A 118 -2.20 -13.35 7.41
CA PHE A 118 -0.87 -13.17 6.87
C PHE A 118 0.21 -13.62 7.85
N THR A 119 1.15 -14.42 7.36
CA THR A 119 2.36 -14.85 8.07
C THR A 119 3.59 -14.46 7.26
N ALA A 120 4.77 -14.40 7.90
CA ALA A 120 6.00 -14.07 7.18
C ALA A 120 6.22 -15.07 6.03
N ALA A 121 6.41 -14.55 4.82
CA ALA A 121 6.60 -15.38 3.65
C ALA A 121 7.92 -16.15 3.75
N THR A 122 7.95 -17.39 3.27
CA THR A 122 9.19 -18.15 3.08
C THR A 122 9.72 -18.08 1.65
N ASN A 123 8.94 -17.48 0.75
CA ASN A 123 9.30 -17.16 -0.63
C ASN A 123 9.96 -15.77 -0.69
N ALA A 124 10.57 -15.43 -1.81
CA ALA A 124 11.05 -14.09 -2.07
C ALA A 124 10.31 -13.44 -3.25
N LEU A 125 10.14 -12.12 -3.15
CA LEU A 125 9.63 -11.23 -4.18
C LEU A 125 10.77 -10.33 -4.67
N THR A 126 11.07 -10.39 -5.96
CA THR A 126 12.00 -9.46 -6.61
C THR A 126 11.21 -8.32 -7.21
N ILE A 127 11.58 -7.08 -6.86
CA ILE A 127 11.11 -5.86 -7.53
C ILE A 127 12.25 -5.38 -8.42
N SER A 128 11.99 -5.12 -9.70
CA SER A 128 13.06 -4.78 -10.63
C SER A 128 12.62 -3.90 -11.79
N LYS A 129 13.57 -3.32 -12.50
CA LYS A 129 13.33 -2.66 -13.79
C LYS A 129 14.52 -2.82 -14.73
N ALA A 130 14.31 -2.51 -16.00
CA ALA A 130 15.40 -2.46 -16.98
C ALA A 130 16.43 -1.34 -16.67
N PRO A 131 17.73 -1.59 -16.88
CA PRO A 131 18.36 -2.89 -17.16
C PRO A 131 18.44 -3.79 -15.91
N PHE A 132 17.87 -4.99 -16.00
CA PHE A 132 18.10 -6.05 -15.01
C PHE A 132 19.47 -6.72 -15.24
N PRO A 133 20.24 -7.09 -14.19
CA PRO A 133 19.91 -7.02 -12.76
C PRO A 133 20.41 -5.74 -12.07
N ILE A 134 20.68 -4.65 -12.80
CA ILE A 134 21.29 -3.45 -12.19
C ILE A 134 20.31 -2.78 -11.20
N PHE A 135 19.03 -2.73 -11.54
CA PHE A 135 17.98 -2.21 -10.69
C PHE A 135 17.09 -3.36 -10.20
N ASN A 136 17.40 -3.88 -9.02
CA ASN A 136 16.56 -4.85 -8.34
C ASN A 136 16.64 -4.68 -6.82
N THR A 137 15.58 -5.08 -6.13
CA THR A 137 15.57 -5.31 -4.69
C THR A 137 14.75 -6.56 -4.38
N VAL A 138 15.02 -7.21 -3.25
CA VAL A 138 14.41 -8.50 -2.90
C VAL A 138 13.80 -8.43 -1.51
N LEU A 139 12.54 -8.83 -1.39
CA LEU A 139 11.82 -9.01 -0.14
C LEU A 139 11.71 -10.51 0.12
N ASP A 140 12.00 -10.96 1.34
CA ASP A 140 12.22 -12.39 1.63
C ASP A 140 11.55 -12.86 2.94
N GLY A 141 10.68 -12.02 3.50
CA GLY A 141 9.95 -12.31 4.74
C GLY A 141 10.72 -11.98 6.01
N ASN A 142 11.95 -11.43 5.91
CA ASN A 142 12.70 -11.01 7.09
C ASN A 142 12.22 -9.66 7.66
N ASP A 143 12.49 -9.43 8.95
CA ASP A 143 12.21 -8.17 9.66
C ASP A 143 13.30 -7.10 9.38
N ILE A 144 13.52 -6.81 8.09
CA ILE A 144 14.51 -5.83 7.65
C ILE A 144 13.93 -5.01 6.51
N ASP A 145 13.99 -3.69 6.65
CA ASP A 145 13.69 -2.74 5.56
C ASP A 145 14.74 -2.87 4.46
N VAL A 146 14.31 -2.80 3.21
CA VAL A 146 15.17 -3.01 2.05
C VAL A 146 15.23 -1.74 1.22
N GLU A 147 16.44 -1.27 0.94
CA GLU A 147 16.65 -0.12 0.07
C GLU A 147 16.12 -0.44 -1.35
N GLY A 148 15.37 0.50 -1.93
CA GLY A 148 14.88 0.37 -3.30
C GLY A 148 15.82 1.06 -4.30
N PHE A 149 15.23 1.60 -5.36
CA PHE A 149 15.95 2.30 -6.41
C PHE A 149 15.09 3.44 -6.99
N VAL A 150 15.69 4.30 -7.80
CA VAL A 150 14.95 5.30 -8.59
C VAL A 150 14.18 4.58 -9.70
N ILE A 151 12.85 4.62 -9.65
CA ILE A 151 11.96 4.06 -10.68
C ILE A 151 12.16 4.85 -11.97
N SER A 152 11.95 6.17 -11.92
CA SER A 152 12.15 7.07 -13.05
C SER A 152 12.17 8.54 -12.62
N THR A 153 12.18 9.45 -13.59
CA THR A 153 12.14 10.89 -13.39
C THR A 153 10.92 11.44 -14.13
N THR A 154 10.16 12.33 -13.50
CA THR A 154 9.02 12.99 -14.15
C THR A 154 9.48 13.82 -15.35
N SER A 155 8.63 13.96 -16.37
CA SER A 155 8.85 14.89 -17.49
C SER A 155 8.78 16.34 -17.01
N ALA A 156 9.08 17.29 -17.90
CA ALA A 156 9.11 18.72 -17.56
C ALA A 156 7.77 19.29 -17.04
N ASP A 157 6.66 18.64 -17.35
CA ASP A 157 5.30 18.97 -16.92
C ASP A 157 4.79 18.10 -15.75
N GLY A 158 5.66 17.31 -15.13
CA GLY A 158 5.34 16.49 -13.96
C GLY A 158 4.73 15.12 -14.29
N PHE A 159 4.58 14.77 -15.57
CA PHE A 159 4.03 13.49 -15.98
C PHE A 159 5.03 12.33 -15.80
N LEU A 160 4.53 11.16 -15.42
CA LEU A 160 5.27 9.91 -15.34
C LEU A 160 4.31 8.76 -15.60
N HIS A 161 4.70 7.79 -16.42
CA HIS A 161 4.00 6.51 -16.57
C HIS A 161 5.06 5.42 -16.68
N LYS A 162 5.17 4.59 -15.65
CA LYS A 162 6.22 3.58 -15.54
C LYS A 162 5.69 2.31 -14.91
N HIS A 163 6.00 1.21 -15.58
CA HIS A 163 5.77 -0.13 -15.10
C HIS A 163 7.12 -0.72 -14.69
N ILE A 164 7.15 -1.42 -13.56
CA ILE A 164 8.33 -2.13 -13.04
C ILE A 164 7.93 -3.57 -12.79
N ASP A 165 8.87 -4.49 -12.86
CA ASP A 165 8.59 -5.91 -12.79
C ASP A 165 8.59 -6.40 -11.33
N PHE A 166 7.58 -7.18 -10.97
CA PHE A 166 7.47 -7.93 -9.73
C PHE A 166 7.53 -9.42 -10.04
N GLY A 167 8.40 -10.17 -9.35
CA GLY A 167 8.60 -11.60 -9.62
C GLY A 167 8.79 -12.44 -8.36
N LEU A 168 7.96 -13.48 -8.19
CA LEU A 168 8.12 -14.49 -7.15
C LEU A 168 9.24 -15.48 -7.51
N THR A 169 10.06 -15.87 -6.53
CA THR A 169 11.17 -16.80 -6.76
C THR A 169 10.76 -18.27 -6.77
N ASP A 170 9.71 -18.62 -6.03
CA ASP A 170 9.09 -19.95 -6.00
C ASP A 170 7.65 -19.83 -6.52
N THR A 171 7.33 -20.62 -7.54
CA THR A 171 6.01 -20.68 -8.19
C THR A 171 5.36 -22.06 -8.02
N SER A 172 5.84 -22.84 -7.06
CA SER A 172 5.25 -24.13 -6.71
C SER A 172 3.87 -23.98 -6.06
N ALA A 173 3.11 -25.07 -5.97
CA ALA A 173 1.77 -25.05 -5.38
C ALA A 173 1.71 -24.52 -3.93
N GLY A 174 2.80 -24.63 -3.17
CA GLY A 174 2.90 -24.09 -1.81
C GLY A 174 3.03 -22.56 -1.77
N ALA A 175 3.34 -21.92 -2.89
CA ALA A 175 3.42 -20.48 -3.03
C ALA A 175 2.07 -19.83 -3.40
N HIS A 176 1.03 -20.61 -3.69
CA HIS A 176 -0.28 -20.06 -4.05
C HIS A 176 -0.89 -19.28 -2.88
N GLY A 177 -1.66 -18.23 -3.19
CA GLY A 177 -2.35 -17.38 -2.23
C GLY A 177 -2.09 -15.90 -2.48
N PHE A 178 -2.09 -15.10 -1.42
CA PHE A 178 -1.95 -13.66 -1.46
C PHE A 178 -0.67 -13.22 -0.77
N TYR A 179 0.07 -12.33 -1.42
CA TYR A 179 1.30 -11.73 -0.93
C TYR A 179 1.07 -10.29 -0.54
N LEU A 180 1.50 -9.91 0.65
CA LEU A 180 1.36 -8.56 1.18
C LEU A 180 2.74 -7.95 1.45
N TRP A 181 2.97 -6.75 0.95
CA TRP A 181 4.22 -6.01 1.10
C TRP A 181 3.96 -4.49 1.03
N SER A 182 4.97 -3.67 1.31
CA SER A 182 4.79 -2.21 1.39
C SER A 182 5.98 -1.41 0.87
N LEU A 183 5.70 -0.20 0.38
CA LEU A 183 6.68 0.77 -0.08
C LEU A 183 6.48 2.15 0.57
N ASP A 184 7.57 2.85 0.81
CA ASP A 184 7.59 4.31 0.98
C ASP A 184 8.04 4.95 -0.34
N LEU A 185 7.18 5.76 -0.95
CA LEU A 185 7.51 6.46 -2.19
C LEU A 185 8.08 7.83 -1.89
N THR A 186 9.20 8.18 -2.53
CA THR A 186 9.83 9.49 -2.41
C THR A 186 9.89 10.19 -3.76
N VAL A 187 9.45 11.45 -3.80
CA VAL A 187 9.52 12.32 -4.96
C VAL A 187 10.09 13.68 -4.57
N GLY A 188 11.16 14.10 -5.23
CA GLY A 188 11.76 15.42 -4.98
C GLY A 188 12.28 15.63 -3.54
N GLY A 189 12.49 14.54 -2.80
CA GLY A 189 12.90 14.56 -1.39
C GLY A 189 11.74 14.48 -0.39
N ASP A 190 10.49 14.56 -0.84
CA ASP A 190 9.31 14.35 -0.01
C ASP A 190 8.88 12.89 -0.06
N THR A 191 8.55 12.31 1.10
CA THR A 191 8.11 10.91 1.21
C THR A 191 6.62 10.87 1.50
N ALA A 192 5.87 10.10 0.70
CA ALA A 192 4.47 9.80 0.97
C ALA A 192 4.37 8.80 2.12
N ASP A 193 3.22 8.77 2.77
CA ASP A 193 2.95 7.67 3.70
C ASP A 193 2.98 6.30 2.99
N SER A 194 3.34 5.24 3.71
CA SER A 194 3.55 3.90 3.14
C SER A 194 2.33 3.34 2.38
N ILE A 195 2.54 2.83 1.19
CA ILE A 195 1.52 2.10 0.44
C ILE A 195 1.72 0.60 0.63
N PHE A 196 0.64 -0.15 0.44
CA PHE A 196 0.62 -1.60 0.58
C PHE A 196 0.12 -2.23 -0.71
N PHE A 197 0.68 -3.39 -1.05
CA PHE A 197 0.27 -4.18 -2.19
C PHE A 197 -0.24 -5.52 -1.68
N VAL A 198 -1.34 -6.01 -2.26
CA VAL A 198 -1.86 -7.36 -2.08
C VAL A 198 -1.88 -8.04 -3.45
N HIS A 199 -0.91 -8.91 -3.72
CA HIS A 199 -0.82 -9.61 -4.99
C HIS A 199 -1.29 -11.06 -4.86
N GLY A 200 -2.23 -11.47 -5.71
CA GLY A 200 -2.65 -12.87 -5.84
C GLY A 200 -1.69 -13.68 -6.70
N PHE A 201 -1.41 -14.93 -6.33
CA PHE A 201 -0.70 -15.89 -7.18
C PHE A 201 -1.35 -17.26 -7.11
N GLY A 202 -1.65 -17.85 -8.27
CA GLY A 202 -2.17 -19.22 -8.37
C GLY A 202 -3.54 -19.45 -7.71
N THR A 203 -4.26 -18.37 -7.41
CA THR A 203 -5.63 -18.35 -6.89
C THR A 203 -6.46 -17.41 -7.76
N GLU A 204 -7.70 -17.78 -8.08
CA GLU A 204 -8.66 -16.98 -8.84
C GLU A 204 -9.89 -16.62 -7.96
N ASP A 205 -9.74 -16.71 -6.63
CA ASP A 205 -10.80 -16.41 -5.67
C ASP A 205 -10.84 -14.91 -5.35
N GLU A 206 -11.57 -14.16 -6.17
CA GLU A 206 -11.69 -12.71 -6.02
C GLU A 206 -12.33 -12.27 -4.72
N MET A 207 -13.23 -13.09 -4.17
CA MET A 207 -13.81 -12.77 -2.86
C MET A 207 -12.75 -12.86 -1.76
N ALA A 208 -11.82 -13.82 -1.87
CA ALA A 208 -10.70 -13.91 -0.94
C ALA A 208 -9.70 -12.75 -1.14
N HIS A 209 -9.45 -12.33 -2.39
CA HIS A 209 -8.58 -11.19 -2.68
C HIS A 209 -9.14 -9.89 -2.12
N GLU A 210 -10.41 -9.59 -2.39
CA GLU A 210 -11.12 -8.43 -1.82
C GLU A 210 -11.08 -8.48 -0.28
N ALA A 211 -11.30 -9.65 0.33
CA ALA A 211 -11.21 -9.80 1.77
C ALA A 211 -9.80 -9.51 2.32
N ALA A 212 -8.74 -9.88 1.60
CA ALA A 212 -7.37 -9.56 1.97
C ALA A 212 -7.10 -8.05 1.89
N VAL A 213 -7.53 -7.40 0.81
CA VAL A 213 -7.39 -5.94 0.62
C VAL A 213 -8.11 -5.17 1.73
N ASP A 214 -9.37 -5.52 2.00
CA ASP A 214 -10.16 -4.92 3.08
C ASP A 214 -9.51 -5.13 4.44
N TRP A 215 -9.01 -6.35 4.70
CA TRP A 215 -8.33 -6.67 5.94
C TRP A 215 -7.08 -5.81 6.14
N VAL A 216 -6.26 -5.61 5.10
CA VAL A 216 -5.06 -4.77 5.13
C VAL A 216 -5.43 -3.31 5.41
N GLY A 217 -6.47 -2.80 4.75
CA GLY A 217 -6.97 -1.45 4.96
C GLY A 217 -7.40 -1.16 6.41
N VAL A 218 -7.92 -2.18 7.11
CA VAL A 218 -8.39 -2.04 8.51
C VAL A 218 -7.28 -2.30 9.53
N HIS A 219 -6.41 -3.28 9.30
CA HIS A 219 -5.49 -3.78 10.33
C HIS A 219 -4.04 -3.31 10.17
N VAL A 220 -3.66 -2.89 8.97
CA VAL A 220 -2.26 -2.57 8.64
C VAL A 220 -2.09 -1.09 8.33
N VAL A 221 -2.98 -0.52 7.50
CA VAL A 221 -2.89 0.89 7.12
C VAL A 221 -3.12 1.79 8.34
N PRO A 222 -2.16 2.65 8.72
CA PRO A 222 -2.36 3.58 9.81
C PRO A 222 -3.51 4.56 9.50
N ALA A 223 -4.35 4.85 10.50
CA ALA A 223 -5.39 5.85 10.33
C ALA A 223 -4.79 7.23 10.00
N PRO A 224 -5.35 7.97 9.02
CA PRO A 224 -4.89 9.31 8.69
C PRO A 224 -4.92 10.21 9.93
N GLY A 225 -3.78 10.83 10.28
CA GLY A 225 -3.70 11.75 11.41
C GLY A 225 -3.73 11.08 12.80
N GLY A 226 -3.36 9.80 12.90
CA GLY A 226 -3.18 9.06 14.15
C GLY A 226 -2.02 9.55 15.03
N LEU A 227 -1.84 10.86 15.17
CA LEU A 227 -1.18 11.44 16.33
C LEU A 227 -2.05 11.09 17.53
N LEU A 228 -1.65 10.03 18.23
CA LEU A 228 -2.15 9.59 19.52
C LEU A 228 -2.62 10.79 20.34
N MET A 229 -3.94 11.03 20.35
CA MET A 229 -4.61 11.61 21.51
C MET A 229 -4.50 10.56 22.62
N ALA A 230 -3.28 10.42 23.15
CA ALA A 230 -3.06 9.77 24.43
C ALA A 230 -3.87 10.59 25.41
N PHE A 231 -5.07 10.11 25.74
CA PHE A 231 -5.81 10.56 26.89
C PHE A 231 -4.89 10.33 28.09
N ALA A 232 -4.14 11.37 28.45
CA ALA A 232 -3.51 11.46 29.73
C ALA A 232 -4.66 11.42 30.73
N ILE A 233 -4.96 10.23 31.26
CA ILE A 233 -5.79 10.10 32.44
C ILE A 233 -4.99 10.82 33.54
N PRO A 234 -5.40 12.01 34.01
CA PRO A 234 -4.74 12.58 35.15
C PRO A 234 -5.01 11.62 36.31
N ALA A 235 -3.96 10.99 36.84
CA ALA A 235 -4.01 10.26 38.08
C ALA A 235 -4.44 11.25 39.18
N LEU A 236 -5.74 11.36 39.41
CA LEU A 236 -6.32 12.08 40.53
C LEU A 236 -5.88 11.36 41.80
N GLY A 237 -4.81 11.89 42.40
CA GLY A 237 -4.32 11.50 43.71
C GLY A 237 -5.42 11.67 44.75
N LEU A 238 -6.07 10.56 45.10
CA LEU A 238 -6.91 10.47 46.29
C LEU A 238 -6.01 10.48 47.53
N ARG A 239 -5.71 11.69 48.00
CA ARG A 239 -5.15 11.96 49.32
C ARG A 239 -6.20 11.60 50.38
N ARG A 240 -6.18 10.36 50.89
CA ARG A 240 -6.95 9.97 52.07
C ARG A 240 -6.38 10.70 53.29
N ARG A 241 -7.11 11.71 53.77
CA ARG A 241 -6.98 12.23 55.14
C ARG A 241 -7.98 11.49 56.03
N ARG A 242 -7.47 10.66 56.93
CA ARG A 242 -7.74 10.62 58.39
C ARG A 242 -7.23 9.30 58.94
#